data_AF-A0A2W4Z6Y3-F1
#
_entry.id   AF-A0A2W4Z6Y3-F1
#
_cell.length_a   1.000
_cell.length_b   1.000
_cell.length_c   1.000
_cell.angle_alpha   90.00
_cell.angle_beta   90.00
_cell.angle_gamma   90.00
#
_symmetry.space_group_name_H-M   'P 1'
#
loop_
_entity.id
_entity.type
_entity.pdbx_description
1 polymer ?
#
loop_
_entity_poly.entity_id
_entity_poly.type
_entity_poly.pdbx_seq_one_letter_code
_entity_poly.pdbx_strand_id
1 'polypeptide(L)'
;GIYVDIVSGEPLFASADKFDSHCGWPSFTKPIEPANVAELRDTTHGMVRTEVRSTGGDSHLGHVFPDGPRDRGGLRYCINSAALRFVPREAMAQEGYGAYLDQVEG
;
A
#
# COMPACT_ATOMS: atom_id res chain seq x y z
N GLY A 1 -0.97 11.06 -6.34
CA GLY A 1 0.06 11.12 -5.30
C GLY A 1 0.40 9.71 -4.86
N ILE A 2 1.41 9.54 -4.02
CA ILE A 2 1.80 8.22 -3.50
C ILE A 2 1.66 8.19 -1.98
N TYR A 3 1.48 7.00 -1.46
CA TYR A 3 1.55 6.70 -0.03
C TYR A 3 2.90 6.05 0.23
N VAL A 4 3.67 6.67 1.12
CA VAL A 4 4.98 6.20 1.54
C VAL A 4 4.93 5.73 2.98
N ASP A 5 5.86 4.87 3.38
CA ASP A 5 6.04 4.51 4.79
C ASP A 5 6.36 5.77 5.61
N ILE A 6 5.66 5.94 6.73
CA ILE A 6 5.88 7.07 7.63
C ILE A 6 7.27 7.04 8.32
N VAL A 7 7.86 5.85 8.46
CA VAL A 7 9.16 5.64 9.12
C VAL A 7 10.32 5.74 8.13
N SER A 8 10.28 4.95 7.05
CA SER A 8 11.40 4.87 6.09
C SER A 8 11.28 5.85 4.93
N GLY A 9 10.07 6.35 4.64
CA GLY A 9 9.80 7.14 3.45
C GLY A 9 9.78 6.33 2.15
N GLU A 10 9.82 4.99 2.22
CA GLU A 10 9.78 4.15 1.02
C GLU A 10 8.39 4.20 0.34
N PRO A 11 8.32 4.21 -0.99
CA PRO A 11 7.04 4.26 -1.70
C PRO A 11 6.32 2.91 -1.63
N LEU A 12 5.10 2.91 -1.10
CA LEU A 12 4.32 1.69 -0.85
C LEU A 12 3.14 1.54 -1.82
N PHE A 13 2.34 2.58 -2.00
CA PHE A 13 1.11 2.50 -2.80
C PHE A 13 0.88 3.76 -3.65
N ALA A 14 0.32 3.60 -4.84
CA ALA A 14 -0.13 4.72 -5.67
C ALA A 14 -1.60 5.09 -5.34
N SER A 15 -1.93 6.39 -5.43
CA SER A 15 -3.33 6.82 -5.27
C SER A 15 -4.26 6.28 -6.37
N ALA A 16 -3.73 5.94 -7.55
CA ALA A 16 -4.49 5.39 -8.67
C ALA A 16 -5.06 3.98 -8.35
N ASP A 17 -4.34 3.20 -7.55
CA ASP A 17 -4.75 1.86 -7.12
C ASP A 17 -5.61 1.86 -5.85
N LYS A 18 -5.78 3.02 -5.22
CA LYS A 18 -6.69 3.19 -4.08
C LYS A 18 -8.13 2.98 -4.54
N PHE A 19 -8.93 2.31 -3.72
CA PHE A 19 -10.38 2.23 -3.91
C PHE A 19 -11.12 2.32 -2.58
N ASP A 20 -12.43 2.58 -2.68
CA ASP A 20 -13.30 2.55 -1.52
C ASP A 20 -13.85 1.14 -1.31
N SER A 21 -13.33 0.46 -0.30
CA SER A 21 -13.78 -0.86 0.11
C SER A 21 -14.90 -0.81 1.16
N HIS A 22 -15.29 0.39 1.62
CA HIS A 22 -16.23 0.60 2.73
C HIS A 22 -15.84 -0.09 4.06
N CYS A 23 -14.60 -0.56 4.19
CA CYS A 23 -14.13 -1.28 5.38
C CYS A 23 -13.58 -0.36 6.48
N GLY A 24 -13.62 0.96 6.28
CA GLY A 24 -13.11 1.98 7.23
C GLY A 24 -11.61 2.25 7.15
N TRP A 25 -10.85 1.48 6.37
CA TRP A 25 -9.40 1.61 6.19
C TRP A 25 -9.05 1.87 4.71
N PRO A 26 -7.98 2.63 4.42
CA PRO A 26 -7.54 2.82 3.05
C PRO A 26 -7.20 1.45 2.43
N SER A 27 -7.78 1.21 1.26
CA SER A 27 -7.67 -0.04 0.53
C SER A 27 -7.05 0.17 -0.84
N PHE A 28 -6.11 -0.69 -1.21
CA PHE A 28 -5.40 -0.64 -2.48
C PHE A 28 -5.47 -1.98 -3.19
N THR A 29 -5.38 -1.99 -4.51
CA THR A 29 -5.41 -3.24 -5.30
C THR A 29 -4.05 -3.89 -5.46
N LYS A 30 -2.97 -3.10 -5.42
CA LYS A 30 -1.59 -3.57 -5.56
C LYS A 30 -0.60 -2.58 -4.92
N PRO A 31 0.59 -3.03 -4.50
CA PRO A 31 1.69 -2.14 -4.15
C PRO A 31 2.23 -1.43 -5.40
N ILE A 32 2.89 -0.29 -5.19
CA ILE A 32 3.56 0.48 -6.25
C ILE A 32 4.80 -0.25 -6.79
N GLU A 33 5.46 -0.99 -5.91
CA GLU A 33 6.60 -1.86 -6.22
C GLU A 33 6.47 -3.09 -5.30
N PRO A 34 6.25 -4.30 -5.86
CA PRO A 34 6.18 -5.52 -5.07
C PRO A 34 7.39 -5.75 -4.16
N ALA A 35 8.59 -5.31 -4.56
CA ALA A 35 9.79 -5.43 -3.73
C ALA A 35 9.78 -4.56 -2.46
N ASN A 36 8.93 -3.53 -2.37
CA ASN A 36 8.84 -2.67 -1.18
C ASN A 36 7.89 -3.24 -0.12
N VAL A 37 7.15 -4.30 -0.44
CA VAL A 37 6.13 -4.88 0.44
C VAL A 37 6.38 -6.35 0.67
N ALA A 38 6.52 -6.74 1.93
CA ALA A 38 6.64 -8.12 2.35
C ALA A 38 5.27 -8.67 2.75
N GLU A 39 4.89 -9.81 2.16
CA GLU A 39 3.68 -10.57 2.50
C GLU A 39 4.04 -11.75 3.40
N LEU A 40 3.60 -11.69 4.65
CA LEU A 40 3.89 -12.69 5.67
C LEU A 40 2.62 -13.43 6.05
N ARG A 41 2.67 -14.75 6.10
CA ARG A 41 1.52 -15.55 6.53
C ARG A 41 1.29 -15.35 8.02
N ASP A 42 0.13 -14.79 8.38
CA ASP A 42 -0.34 -14.57 9.75
C ASP A 42 -1.41 -15.62 10.10
N THR A 43 -1.13 -16.48 11.07
CA THR A 43 -2.07 -17.49 11.58
C THR A 43 -2.60 -17.17 12.98
N THR A 44 -2.46 -15.92 13.43
CA THR A 44 -2.93 -15.48 14.75
C THR A 44 -4.47 -15.42 14.79
N HIS A 45 -5.03 -15.46 16.00
CA HIS A 45 -6.49 -15.42 16.24
C HIS A 45 -7.32 -16.51 15.55
N GLY A 46 -6.71 -17.63 15.15
CA GLY A 46 -7.40 -18.74 14.49
C GLY A 46 -7.83 -18.46 13.05
N MET A 47 -7.35 -17.37 12.47
CA MET A 47 -7.57 -16.99 11.06
C MET A 47 -6.27 -17.14 10.28
N VAL A 48 -6.35 -17.51 9.00
CA VAL A 48 -5.21 -17.44 8.08
C VAL A 48 -5.34 -16.16 7.28
N ARG A 49 -4.53 -15.16 7.62
CA ARG A 49 -4.41 -13.89 6.90
C ARG A 49 -2.99 -13.74 6.35
N THR A 50 -2.80 -12.77 5.47
CA THR A 50 -1.48 -12.38 5.03
C THR A 50 -1.21 -10.97 5.55
N GLU A 51 -0.31 -10.88 6.53
CA GLU A 51 0.23 -9.61 7.03
C GLU A 51 1.06 -8.94 5.94
N VAL A 52 0.95 -7.62 5.87
CA VAL A 52 1.66 -6.77 4.93
C VAL A 52 2.59 -5.87 5.72
N ARG A 53 3.89 -5.91 5.41
CA ARG A 53 4.92 -5.08 6.04
C ARG A 53 5.75 -4.34 5.00
N SER A 54 6.30 -3.20 5.38
CA SER A 54 7.27 -2.49 4.54
C SER A 54 8.62 -3.20 4.57
N THR A 55 9.32 -3.28 3.44
CA THR A 55 10.57 -4.05 3.36
C THR A 55 11.76 -3.23 3.87
N GLY A 56 11.78 -1.92 3.59
CA GLY A 56 12.84 -1.03 4.06
C GLY A 56 12.73 -0.68 5.54
N GLY A 57 11.50 -0.52 6.05
CA GLY A 57 11.24 -0.13 7.45
C GLY A 57 10.87 -1.25 8.41
N ASP A 58 10.60 -2.47 7.92
CA ASP A 58 9.96 -3.57 8.67
C ASP A 58 8.69 -3.13 9.42
N SER A 59 8.01 -2.10 8.94
CA SER A 59 6.85 -1.50 9.61
C SER A 59 5.60 -2.31 9.30
N HIS A 60 4.79 -2.57 10.33
CA HIS A 60 3.48 -3.20 10.13
C HIS A 60 2.56 -2.25 9.38
N LEU A 61 2.10 -2.66 8.19
CA LEU A 61 1.20 -1.86 7.35
C LEU A 61 -0.25 -2.31 7.51
N GLY A 62 -0.50 -3.62 7.53
CA GLY A 62 -1.86 -4.16 7.66
C GLY A 62 -1.96 -5.59 7.14
N HIS A 63 -3.02 -5.86 6.37
CA HIS A 63 -3.28 -7.20 5.82
C HIS A 63 -3.78 -7.15 4.37
N VAL A 64 -3.51 -8.20 3.61
CA VAL A 64 -4.04 -8.40 2.25
C VAL A 64 -5.08 -9.53 2.23
N PHE A 65 -6.16 -9.30 1.47
CA PHE A 65 -7.28 -10.22 1.33
C PHE A 65 -7.60 -10.49 -0.15
N PRO A 66 -8.06 -11.70 -0.52
CA PRO A 66 -8.45 -12.04 -1.89
C PRO A 66 -9.89 -11.64 -2.23
N ASP A 67 -10.43 -10.60 -1.58
CA ASP A 67 -11.80 -10.09 -1.73
C ASP A 67 -11.84 -8.73 -2.45
N GLY A 68 -10.77 -8.38 -3.17
CA GLY A 68 -10.67 -7.15 -3.93
C GLY A 68 -11.37 -7.18 -5.29
N PRO A 69 -11.39 -6.04 -6.02
CA PRO A 69 -11.93 -5.93 -7.38
C PRO A 69 -11.24 -6.92 -8.33
N ARG A 70 -12.01 -7.86 -8.89
CA ARG A 70 -11.50 -8.96 -9.73
C ARG A 70 -10.85 -8.47 -11.03
N ASP A 71 -11.37 -7.39 -11.59
CA ASP A 71 -10.86 -6.70 -12.77
C ASP A 71 -9.49 -6.03 -12.54
N ARG A 72 -9.09 -5.85 -11.27
CA ARG A 72 -7.83 -5.20 -10.87
C ARG A 72 -6.91 -6.13 -10.07
N GLY A 73 -7.03 -7.44 -10.28
CA GLY A 73 -6.18 -8.47 -9.66
C GLY A 73 -6.82 -9.23 -8.50
N GLY A 74 -7.99 -8.79 -8.01
CA GLY A 74 -8.74 -9.50 -6.97
C GLY A 74 -8.17 -9.39 -5.55
N LEU A 75 -7.12 -8.58 -5.35
CA LEU A 75 -6.51 -8.35 -4.05
C LEU A 75 -6.98 -7.03 -3.43
N ARG A 76 -7.10 -7.03 -2.10
CA ARG A 76 -7.37 -5.86 -1.28
C ARG A 76 -6.32 -5.76 -0.20
N TYR A 77 -5.39 -4.82 -0.39
CA TYR A 77 -4.43 -4.38 0.61
C TYR A 77 -5.13 -3.41 1.55
N CYS A 78 -5.51 -3.88 2.73
CA CYS A 78 -6.16 -3.12 3.79
C CYS A 78 -5.09 -2.58 4.73
N ILE A 79 -4.74 -1.30 4.58
CA ILE A 79 -3.56 -0.70 5.22
C ILE A 79 -3.98 0.31 6.29
N ASN A 80 -3.22 0.38 7.37
CA ASN A 80 -3.44 1.36 8.42
C ASN A 80 -2.98 2.75 7.94
N SER A 81 -3.86 3.74 8.00
CA SER A 81 -3.51 5.12 7.64
C SER A 81 -2.41 5.71 8.52
N ALA A 82 -2.28 5.25 9.77
CA ALA A 82 -1.23 5.70 10.69
C ALA A 82 0.19 5.24 10.27
N ALA A 83 0.28 4.20 9.43
CA ALA A 83 1.56 3.71 8.89
C ALA A 83 1.96 4.42 7.59
N LEU A 84 1.09 5.28 7.04
CA LEU A 84 1.28 5.89 5.73
C LEU A 84 1.40 7.42 5.84
N ARG A 85 2.32 7.98 5.05
CA ARG A 85 2.38 9.41 4.74
C ARG A 85 1.97 9.61 3.28
N PHE A 86 1.06 10.56 3.03
CA PHE A 86 0.67 10.90 1.66
C PHE A 86 1.59 11.98 1.10
N VAL A 87 2.11 11.74 -0.12
CA VAL A 87 2.90 12.69 -0.90
C VAL A 87 2.08 13.15 -2.10
N PRO A 88 1.67 14.42 -2.16
CA PRO A 88 0.93 14.94 -3.31
C PRO A 88 1.80 14.95 -4.56
N ARG A 89 1.17 14.86 -5.73
CA ARG A 89 1.88 14.71 -7.01
C ARG A 89 2.88 15.84 -7.24
N GLU A 90 2.48 17.07 -6.93
CA GLU A 90 3.31 18.26 -7.11
C GLU A 90 4.60 18.23 -6.29
N ALA A 91 4.59 17.53 -5.14
CA ALA A 91 5.75 17.38 -4.26
C ALA A 91 6.62 16.15 -4.58
N MET A 92 6.11 15.17 -5.32
CA MET A 92 6.83 13.92 -5.59
C MET A 92 8.21 14.13 -6.23
N ALA A 93 8.31 14.98 -7.26
CA ALA A 93 9.59 15.24 -7.91
C ALA A 93 10.61 15.92 -6.97
N GLN A 94 10.13 16.81 -6.11
CA GLN A 94 10.97 17.56 -5.17
C GLN A 94 11.44 16.67 -4.00
N GLU A 95 10.61 15.72 -3.57
CA GLU A 95 10.92 14.77 -2.50
C GLU A 95 11.69 13.52 -2.99
N GLY A 96 12.06 13.46 -4.28
CA GLY A 96 12.87 12.35 -4.84
C GLY A 96 12.07 11.15 -5.35
N TYR A 97 10.75 11.27 -5.43
CA TYR A 97 9.83 10.25 -5.96
C TYR A 97 9.46 10.45 -7.43
N GLY A 98 10.27 11.21 -8.19
CA GLY A 98 10.01 11.51 -9.60
C GLY A 98 9.87 10.27 -10.50
N ALA A 99 10.52 9.17 -10.13
CA ALA A 99 10.46 7.90 -10.86
C ALA A 99 9.08 7.22 -10.82
N TYR A 100 8.17 7.65 -9.93
CA TYR A 100 6.84 7.06 -9.74
C TYR A 100 5.70 7.95 -10.25
N LEU A 101 6.03 9.02 -10.96
CA LEU A 101 5.04 9.98 -11.46
C LEU A 101 4.08 9.37 -12.48
N ASP A 102 4.56 8.43 -13.29
CA ASP A 102 3.77 7.68 -14.28
C ASP A 102 2.72 6.77 -13.62
N GLN A 103 3.02 6.21 -12.44
CA GLN A 103 2.10 5.34 -11.70
C GLN A 103 0.95 6.09 -11.01
N VAL A 104 1.03 7.41 -10.94
CA VAL A 104 -0.05 8.26 -10.42
C VAL A 104 -0.81 8.99 -11.53
N GLU A 105 -0.40 8.82 -12.79
CA GLU A 105 -1.10 9.31 -13.97
C GLU A 105 -2.10 8.24 -14.44
N GLY A 106 -3.37 8.47 -14.13
CA GLY A 106 -4.51 7.69 -14.61
C GLY A 106 -5.68 8.61 -14.89
#